data_AF-A0A956XVQ4-F1
#
_entry.id   AF-A0A956XVQ4-F1
#
_cell.length_a   1.000
_cell.length_b   1.000
_cell.length_c   1.000
_cell.angle_alpha   90.00
_cell.angle_beta   90.00
_cell.angle_gamma   90.00
#
_symmetry.space_group_name_H-M   'P 1'
#
loop_
_entity.id
_entity.type
_entity.pdbx_description
1 polymer ?
#
loop_
_entity_poly.entity_id
_entity_poly.type
_entity_poly.pdbx_seq_one_letter_code
_entity_poly.pdbx_strand_id
1 'polypeptide(L)'
;MHTSILSTKLYIPPPRPNAIPRPRLIERLNAGLHRKLTLVSAPAGFGKTTLVSAWIDVCERQAAWLSLDDADNDTLRLLVHVIAALRTIDASIGERVLNMLQSIQPTADSTLTVLINDIAATPHKFVLVLDDYHTLNSRSIDAAIAFLIDHMPPN
;
A
#
# COMPACT_ATOMS: atom_id res chain seq x y z
N MET A 1 7.13 9.88 -18.00
CA MET A 1 7.05 8.51 -18.55
C MET A 1 5.82 7.83 -17.96
N HIS A 2 4.97 7.18 -18.76
CA HIS A 2 3.90 6.34 -18.23
C HIS A 2 4.53 5.04 -17.73
N THR A 3 4.81 4.96 -16.43
CA THR A 3 5.17 3.69 -15.80
C THR A 3 3.93 2.80 -15.85
N SER A 4 3.89 1.92 -16.85
CA SER A 4 2.80 0.95 -16.98
C SER A 4 2.88 -0.02 -15.81
N ILE A 5 1.90 0.06 -14.91
CA ILE A 5 1.74 -0.92 -13.84
C ILE A 5 0.93 -2.10 -14.37
N LEU A 6 1.36 -3.31 -14.05
CA LEU A 6 0.53 -4.49 -14.28
C LEU A 6 -0.68 -4.40 -13.34
N SER A 7 -1.87 -4.26 -13.91
CA SER A 7 -3.09 -4.09 -13.12
C SER A 7 -3.29 -5.20 -12.09
N THR A 8 -2.83 -6.42 -12.38
CA THR A 8 -2.83 -7.58 -11.47
C THR A 8 -2.15 -7.31 -10.12
N LYS A 9 -1.16 -6.40 -10.05
CA LYS A 9 -0.52 -5.98 -8.80
C LYS A 9 -1.46 -5.21 -7.88
N LEU A 10 -2.54 -4.64 -8.42
CA LEU A 10 -3.50 -3.81 -7.68
C LEU A 10 -4.74 -4.59 -7.21
N TYR A 11 -4.88 -5.86 -7.61
CA TYR A 11 -6.05 -6.66 -7.23
C TYR A 11 -5.86 -7.29 -5.86
N ILE A 12 -6.86 -7.11 -5.01
CA ILE A 12 -6.99 -7.88 -3.77
C ILE A 12 -7.29 -9.33 -4.17
N PRO A 13 -6.45 -10.31 -3.78
CA PRO A 13 -6.70 -11.70 -4.10
C PRO A 13 -8.04 -12.15 -3.50
N PRO A 14 -8.91 -12.82 -4.27
CA PRO A 14 -10.23 -13.21 -3.77
C PRO A 14 -10.10 -14.21 -2.61
N PRO A 15 -10.99 -14.14 -1.61
CA PRO A 15 -11.01 -15.12 -0.55
C PRO A 15 -11.24 -16.53 -1.12
N ARG A 16 -10.51 -17.51 -0.59
CA ARG A 16 -10.63 -18.90 -1.04
C ARG A 16 -11.89 -19.52 -0.41
N PRO A 17 -12.76 -20.21 -1.17
CA PRO A 17 -14.02 -20.78 -0.64
C PRO A 17 -13.82 -21.73 0.56
N ASN A 18 -12.70 -22.45 0.57
CA ASN A 18 -12.35 -23.43 1.60
C ASN A 18 -11.29 -22.91 2.57
N ALA A 19 -11.18 -21.58 2.74
CA ALA A 19 -10.27 -21.00 3.72
C ALA A 19 -10.73 -21.35 5.13
N ILE A 20 -9.81 -21.86 5.96
CA ILE A 20 -10.08 -22.12 7.37
C ILE A 20 -10.25 -20.77 8.08
N PRO A 21 -11.38 -20.51 8.76
CA PRO A 21 -11.59 -19.26 9.50
C PRO A 21 -10.51 -19.04 10.55
N ARG A 22 -10.01 -17.80 10.65
CA ARG A 22 -8.98 -17.40 11.64
C ARG A 22 -9.44 -16.19 12.47
N PRO A 23 -10.55 -16.29 13.22
CA PRO A 23 -11.17 -15.13 13.91
C PRO A 23 -10.20 -14.41 14.86
N ARG A 24 -9.38 -15.16 15.62
CA ARG A 24 -8.35 -14.59 16.50
C ARG A 24 -7.32 -13.72 15.76
N LEU A 25 -6.99 -14.06 14.50
CA LEU A 25 -6.05 -13.24 13.71
C LEU A 25 -6.75 -12.04 13.08
N ILE A 26 -8.00 -12.19 12.67
CA ILE A 26 -8.86 -11.08 12.20
C ILE A 26 -9.00 -10.03 13.32
N GLU A 27 -9.29 -10.44 14.55
CA GLU A 27 -9.35 -9.54 15.71
C GLU A 27 -8.04 -8.79 15.95
N ARG A 28 -6.89 -9.46 15.78
CA ARG A 28 -5.56 -8.82 15.89
C ARG A 28 -5.32 -7.79 14.80
N LEU A 29 -5.79 -8.07 13.57
CA LEU A 29 -5.72 -7.10 12.47
C LEU A 29 -6.65 -5.90 12.71
N ASN A 30 -7.85 -6.13 13.24
CA ASN A 30 -8.76 -5.07 13.65
C ASN A 30 -8.14 -4.18 14.74
N ALA A 31 -7.52 -4.76 15.76
CA ALA A 31 -6.79 -3.99 16.77
C ALA A 31 -5.61 -3.19 16.17
N GLY A 32 -5.02 -3.70 15.09
CA GLY A 32 -3.97 -3.04 14.32
C GLY A 32 -4.42 -1.76 13.60
N LEU A 33 -5.72 -1.59 13.32
CA LEU A 33 -6.26 -0.36 12.69
C LEU A 33 -6.11 0.90 13.54
N HIS A 34 -5.81 0.74 14.83
CA HIS A 34 -5.51 1.83 15.76
C HIS A 34 -4.01 2.16 15.83
N ARG A 35 -3.18 1.52 15.00
CA ARG A 35 -1.74 1.76 14.89
C ARG A 35 -1.42 2.29 13.49
N LYS A 36 -0.25 2.94 13.38
CA LYS A 36 0.24 3.46 12.09
C LYS A 36 0.68 2.35 11.11
N LEU A 37 1.12 1.20 11.64
CA LEU A 37 1.61 0.07 10.86
C LEU A 37 1.22 -1.25 11.54
N THR A 38 0.80 -2.22 10.73
CA THR A 38 0.62 -3.62 11.13
C THR A 38 1.48 -4.51 10.25
N LEU A 39 2.43 -5.24 10.86
CA LEU A 39 3.29 -6.19 10.15
C LEU A 39 2.72 -7.61 10.26
N VAL A 40 2.43 -8.23 9.11
CA VAL A 40 2.06 -9.64 9.03
C VAL A 40 3.26 -10.45 8.55
N SER A 41 3.92 -11.16 9.47
CA SER A 41 5.11 -11.96 9.17
C SER A 41 4.87 -13.45 9.44
N ALA A 42 5.21 -14.27 8.46
CA ALA A 42 5.18 -15.73 8.49
C ALA A 42 5.96 -16.28 7.27
N PRO A 43 6.46 -17.53 7.31
CA PRO A 43 7.09 -18.13 6.14
C PRO A 43 6.16 -18.24 4.91
N ALA A 44 6.73 -18.54 3.75
CA ALA A 44 5.96 -18.80 2.53
C ALA A 44 4.96 -19.94 2.75
N GLY A 45 3.76 -19.82 2.16
CA GLY A 45 2.71 -20.84 2.28
C GLY A 45 1.87 -20.82 3.57
N PHE A 46 2.19 -20.00 4.57
CA PHE A 46 1.42 -19.92 5.83
C PHE A 46 0.08 -19.15 5.71
N GLY A 47 -0.22 -18.62 4.52
CA GLY A 47 -1.47 -17.92 4.22
C GLY A 47 -1.50 -16.47 4.71
N LYS A 48 -0.39 -15.73 4.62
CA LYS A 48 -0.34 -14.28 4.91
C LYS A 48 -1.33 -13.51 4.05
N THR A 49 -1.15 -13.58 2.73
CA THR A 49 -2.04 -12.99 1.73
C THR A 49 -3.49 -13.45 1.93
N THR A 50 -3.71 -14.75 2.15
CA THR A 50 -5.07 -15.29 2.39
C THR A 50 -5.71 -14.70 3.65
N LEU A 51 -4.95 -14.52 4.73
CA LEU A 51 -5.44 -13.90 5.96
C LEU A 51 -5.82 -12.43 5.72
N VAL A 52 -4.95 -11.66 5.05
CA VAL A 52 -5.19 -10.23 4.81
C VAL A 52 -6.37 -10.05 3.85
N SER A 53 -6.47 -10.83 2.77
CA SER A 53 -7.63 -10.82 1.86
C SER A 53 -8.94 -11.14 2.59
N ALA A 54 -8.95 -12.18 3.43
CA ALA A 54 -10.14 -12.54 4.20
C ALA A 54 -10.49 -11.49 5.25
N TRP A 55 -9.50 -10.79 5.81
CA TRP A 55 -9.71 -9.69 6.74
C TRP A 55 -10.29 -8.46 6.04
N ILE A 56 -9.83 -8.12 4.83
CA ILE A 56 -10.36 -6.98 4.06
C ILE A 56 -11.85 -7.17 3.77
N ASP A 57 -12.28 -8.39 3.44
CA ASP A 57 -13.69 -8.70 3.15
C ASP A 57 -14.65 -8.40 4.32
N VAL A 58 -14.13 -8.45 5.56
CA VAL A 58 -14.87 -8.13 6.79
C VAL A 58 -14.46 -6.80 7.42
N CYS A 59 -13.56 -6.04 6.79
CA CYS A 59 -13.08 -4.76 7.28
C CYS A 59 -14.01 -3.64 6.82
N GLU A 60 -14.35 -2.72 7.73
CA GLU A 60 -15.22 -1.57 7.41
C GLU A 60 -14.51 -0.45 6.65
N ARG A 61 -13.20 -0.57 6.40
CA ARG A 61 -12.39 0.41 5.66
C ARG A 61 -12.14 -0.06 4.23
N GLN A 62 -12.09 0.88 3.31
CA GLN A 62 -11.63 0.59 1.96
C GLN A 62 -10.15 0.16 1.98
N ALA A 63 -9.74 -0.70 1.05
CA ALA A 63 -8.37 -1.20 0.97
C ALA A 63 -7.77 -0.95 -0.41
N ALA A 64 -6.63 -0.27 -0.44
CA ALA A 64 -5.73 -0.24 -1.58
C ALA A 64 -4.75 -1.41 -1.46
N TRP A 65 -4.52 -2.14 -2.54
CA TRP A 65 -3.60 -3.27 -2.56
C TRP A 65 -2.45 -3.02 -3.53
N LEU A 66 -1.24 -3.37 -3.13
CA LEU A 66 -0.07 -3.41 -4.00
C LEU A 66 0.74 -4.67 -3.71
N SER A 67 0.76 -5.59 -4.67
CA SER A 67 1.68 -6.73 -4.67
C SER A 67 3.04 -6.32 -5.19
N LEU A 68 4.07 -6.51 -4.37
CA LEU A 68 5.44 -6.12 -4.66
C LEU A 68 6.23 -7.30 -5.23
N ASP A 69 7.20 -7.00 -6.09
CA ASP A 69 8.20 -7.96 -6.57
C ASP A 69 9.58 -7.31 -6.70
N ASP A 70 10.58 -8.09 -7.11
CA ASP A 70 11.97 -7.60 -7.25
C ASP A 70 12.10 -6.40 -8.20
N ALA A 71 11.15 -6.21 -9.13
CA ALA A 71 11.20 -5.11 -10.09
C ALA A 71 10.83 -3.76 -9.45
N ASP A 72 10.25 -3.76 -8.25
CA ASP A 72 9.84 -2.57 -7.50
C ASP A 72 10.96 -2.02 -6.58
N ASN A 73 12.21 -2.49 -6.74
CA ASN A 73 13.38 -2.04 -5.99
C ASN A 73 13.90 -0.61 -6.32
N ASP A 74 13.22 0.10 -7.22
CA ASP A 74 13.45 1.52 -7.50
C ASP A 74 12.45 2.38 -6.72
N THR A 75 12.95 3.36 -5.96
CA THR A 75 12.12 4.18 -5.07
C THR A 75 11.07 5.00 -5.81
N LEU A 76 11.41 5.57 -6.97
CA LEU A 76 10.46 6.37 -7.74
C LEU A 76 9.36 5.48 -8.34
N ARG A 77 9.74 4.31 -8.85
CA ARG A 77 8.81 3.29 -9.34
C ARG A 77 7.86 2.81 -8.25
N LEU A 78 8.39 2.51 -7.06
CA LEU A 78 7.57 2.14 -5.91
C LEU A 78 6.55 3.23 -5.60
N LEU A 79 6.96 4.50 -5.54
CA LEU A 79 6.05 5.62 -5.27
C LEU A 79 4.96 5.74 -6.34
N VAL A 80 5.30 5.55 -7.62
CA VAL A 80 4.29 5.52 -8.70
C VAL A 80 3.32 4.35 -8.54
N HIS A 81 3.79 3.18 -8.13
CA HIS A 81 2.92 2.02 -7.89
C HIS A 81 2.05 2.19 -6.64
N VAL A 82 2.57 2.81 -5.58
CA VAL A 82 1.80 3.19 -4.39
C VAL A 82 0.70 4.18 -4.77
N ILE A 83 1.02 5.20 -5.58
CA ILE A 83 0.01 6.14 -6.11
C ILE A 83 -1.03 5.39 -6.93
N ALA A 84 -0.63 4.46 -7.80
CA ALA A 84 -1.57 3.68 -8.60
C ALA A 84 -2.52 2.84 -7.71
N ALA A 85 -2.02 2.26 -6.62
CA ALA A 85 -2.85 1.56 -5.64
C ALA A 85 -3.81 2.51 -4.91
N LEU A 86 -3.33 3.65 -4.43
CA LEU A 86 -4.16 4.64 -3.74
C LEU A 86 -5.26 5.24 -4.63
N ARG A 87 -4.99 5.37 -5.94
CA ARG A 87 -5.99 5.83 -6.93
C ARG A 87 -7.16 4.88 -7.11
N THR A 88 -7.08 3.64 -6.62
CA THR A 88 -8.24 2.72 -6.56
C THR A 88 -9.24 3.12 -5.48
N ILE A 89 -8.81 3.92 -4.50
CA ILE A 89 -9.66 4.51 -3.46
C ILE A 89 -10.21 5.84 -3.94
N ASP A 90 -9.32 6.74 -4.35
CA ASP A 90 -9.67 8.07 -4.82
C ASP A 90 -8.74 8.45 -5.97
N ALA A 91 -9.32 8.62 -7.16
CA ALA A 91 -8.59 8.93 -8.38
C ALA A 91 -7.82 10.27 -8.32
N SER A 92 -8.11 11.16 -7.38
CA SER A 92 -7.39 12.43 -7.22
C SER A 92 -6.02 12.26 -6.53
N ILE A 93 -5.80 11.16 -5.80
CA ILE A 93 -4.54 10.95 -5.07
C ILE A 93 -3.37 10.85 -6.05
N GLY A 94 -2.31 11.63 -5.78
CA GLY A 94 -1.07 11.61 -6.53
C GLY A 94 -1.14 12.27 -7.91
N GLU A 95 -2.25 12.91 -8.29
CA GLU A 95 -2.33 13.64 -9.59
C GLU A 95 -1.22 14.68 -9.73
N ARG A 96 -0.95 15.42 -8.65
CA ARG A 96 0.12 16.43 -8.62
C ARG A 96 1.49 15.80 -8.83
N VAL A 97 1.75 14.68 -8.17
CA VAL A 97 3.00 13.94 -8.32
C VAL A 97 3.16 13.44 -9.76
N LEU A 98 2.12 12.84 -10.33
CA LEU A 98 2.17 12.29 -11.69
C LEU A 98 2.44 13.39 -12.74
N ASN A 99 1.89 14.59 -12.55
CA ASN A 99 2.18 15.75 -13.41
C ASN A 99 3.62 16.25 -13.24
N MET A 100 4.16 16.25 -12.01
CA MET A 100 5.56 16.60 -11.76
C MET A 100 6.52 15.64 -12.48
N LEU A 101 6.24 14.34 -12.46
CA LEU A 101 7.04 13.30 -13.13
C LEU A 101 7.08 13.42 -14.66
N GLN A 102 6.16 14.18 -15.27
CA GLN A 102 6.14 14.44 -16.71
C GLN A 102 6.97 15.65 -17.12
N SER A 103 7.23 16.58 -16.20
CA SER A 103 7.81 17.90 -16.49
C SER A 103 9.19 18.12 -15.85
N ILE A 104 9.44 17.49 -14.70
CA ILE A 104 10.65 17.60 -13.89
C ILE A 104 11.06 16.17 -13.47
N GLN A 105 12.33 15.95 -13.12
CA GLN A 105 12.72 14.77 -12.33
C GLN A 105 12.61 15.12 -10.84
N PRO A 106 11.46 14.90 -10.17
CA PRO A 106 11.32 15.19 -8.75
C PRO A 106 12.19 14.25 -7.92
N THR A 107 12.60 14.72 -6.75
CA THR A 107 13.25 13.86 -5.74
C THR A 107 12.20 13.00 -5.04
N ALA A 108 12.65 11.92 -4.40
CA ALA A 108 11.76 11.10 -3.57
C ALA A 108 11.10 11.93 -2.45
N ASP A 109 11.85 12.81 -1.79
CA ASP A 109 11.37 13.62 -0.67
C ASP A 109 10.26 14.60 -1.07
N SER A 110 10.42 15.30 -2.20
CA SER A 110 9.39 16.23 -2.69
C SER A 110 8.13 15.46 -3.12
N THR A 111 8.31 14.30 -3.75
CA THR A 111 7.23 13.40 -4.14
C THR A 111 6.43 12.91 -2.93
N LEU A 112 7.12 12.43 -1.90
CA LEU A 112 6.53 11.94 -0.65
C LEU A 112 5.72 13.04 0.05
N THR A 113 6.28 14.26 0.13
CA THR A 113 5.61 15.40 0.77
C THR A 113 4.30 15.74 0.06
N VAL A 114 4.31 15.81 -1.27
CA VAL A 114 3.09 16.08 -2.06
C VAL A 114 2.08 14.95 -1.88
N LEU A 115 2.53 13.70 -1.91
CA LEU A 115 1.66 12.54 -1.73
C LEU A 115 0.96 12.53 -0.35
N ILE A 116 1.67 12.82 0.72
CA ILE A 116 1.07 12.90 2.07
C ILE A 116 -0.01 13.98 2.12
N ASN A 117 0.23 15.14 1.49
CA ASN A 117 -0.76 16.21 1.43
C ASN A 117 -2.00 15.81 0.62
N ASP A 118 -1.84 15.03 -0.46
CA ASP A 118 -2.95 14.48 -1.23
C ASP A 118 -3.77 13.49 -0.37
N ILE A 119 -3.10 12.59 0.35
CA ILE A 119 -3.75 11.62 1.26
C ILE A 119 -4.49 12.37 2.39
N ALA A 120 -3.87 13.39 2.97
CA ALA A 120 -4.47 14.19 4.05
C ALA A 120 -5.70 14.98 3.60
N ALA A 121 -5.83 15.30 2.31
CA ALA A 121 -6.99 15.98 1.75
C ALA A 121 -8.15 15.01 1.43
N THR A 122 -7.91 13.69 1.46
CA THR A 122 -8.89 12.68 1.11
C THR A 122 -9.87 12.45 2.28
N PRO A 123 -11.21 12.41 2.05
CA PRO A 123 -12.20 12.23 3.12
C PRO A 123 -12.34 10.76 3.58
N HIS A 124 -11.71 9.82 2.88
CA HIS A 124 -11.87 8.39 3.06
C HIS A 124 -10.90 7.83 4.10
N LYS A 125 -11.41 6.97 4.98
CA LYS A 125 -10.60 6.06 5.82
C LYS A 125 -10.29 4.80 5.02
N PHE A 126 -9.02 4.58 4.73
CA PHE A 126 -8.59 3.41 3.98
C PHE A 126 -7.34 2.76 4.60
N VAL A 127 -7.01 1.58 4.10
CA VAL A 127 -5.79 0.84 4.43
C VAL A 127 -5.00 0.62 3.14
N LEU A 128 -3.70 0.86 3.17
CA LEU A 128 -2.80 0.45 2.11
C LEU A 128 -2.12 -0.87 2.51
N VAL A 129 -2.30 -1.90 1.70
CA VAL A 129 -1.63 -3.19 1.86
C VAL A 129 -0.46 -3.28 0.88
N LEU A 130 0.73 -3.49 1.42
CA LEU A 130 1.94 -3.80 0.67
C LEU A 130 2.21 -5.30 0.84
N ASP A 131 1.75 -6.11 -0.11
CA ASP A 131 1.99 -7.56 -0.07
C ASP A 131 3.38 -7.89 -0.62
N ASP A 132 3.97 -8.94 -0.05
CA ASP A 132 5.31 -9.41 -0.40
C ASP A 132 6.44 -8.37 -0.23
N TYR A 133 6.30 -7.38 0.67
CA TYR A 133 7.34 -6.36 0.96
C TYR A 133 8.77 -6.90 1.15
N HIS A 134 8.91 -8.11 1.70
CA HIS A 134 10.20 -8.79 1.88
C HIS A 134 10.99 -9.07 0.58
N THR A 135 10.39 -8.97 -0.60
CA THR A 135 11.09 -9.05 -1.89
C THR A 135 11.92 -7.79 -2.18
N LEU A 136 11.63 -6.69 -1.47
CA LEU A 136 12.37 -5.44 -1.62
C LEU A 136 13.66 -5.50 -0.78
N ASN A 137 14.73 -5.00 -1.38
CA ASN A 137 16.07 -4.95 -0.80
C ASN A 137 16.70 -3.57 -1.10
N SER A 138 16.09 -2.51 -0.55
CA SER A 138 16.54 -1.14 -0.78
C SER A 138 16.29 -0.26 0.44
N ARG A 139 17.38 0.29 1.00
CA ARG A 139 17.31 1.20 2.16
C ARG A 139 16.57 2.50 1.85
N SER A 140 16.61 2.97 0.59
CA SER A 140 15.88 4.17 0.20
C SER A 140 14.38 3.93 0.16
N ILE A 141 13.95 2.70 -0.17
CA ILE A 141 12.55 2.29 -0.04
C ILE A 141 12.13 2.26 1.42
N ASP A 142 12.92 1.61 2.28
CA ASP A 142 12.62 1.58 3.72
C ASP A 142 12.50 2.99 4.31
N ALA A 143 13.38 3.91 3.91
CA ALA A 143 13.32 5.31 4.31
C ALA A 143 12.05 6.02 3.80
N ALA A 144 11.65 5.76 2.55
CA ALA A 144 10.44 6.33 1.98
C ALA A 144 9.17 5.83 2.69
N ILE A 145 9.09 4.54 3.00
CA ILE A 145 7.96 3.95 3.74
C ILE A 145 7.95 4.46 5.18
N ALA A 146 9.10 4.54 5.85
CA ALA A 146 9.21 5.14 7.18
C ALA A 146 8.70 6.59 7.17
N PHE A 147 9.08 7.39 6.16
CA PHE A 147 8.62 8.76 6.02
C PHE A 147 7.08 8.86 5.88
N LEU A 148 6.46 7.98 5.08
CA LEU A 148 5.00 7.92 4.95
C LEU A 148 4.32 7.55 6.27
N ILE A 149 4.86 6.59 7.02
CA ILE A 149 4.33 6.16 8.32
C ILE A 149 4.44 7.27 9.35
N ASP A 150 5.60 7.92 9.44
CA ASP A 150 5.87 8.96 10.42
C ASP A 150 4.94 10.17 10.24
N HIS A 151 4.64 10.51 8.99
CA HIS A 151 3.81 11.66 8.60
C HIS A 151 2.37 11.27 8.21
N MET A 152 1.93 10.05 8.51
CA MET A 152 0.59 9.59 8.16
C MET A 152 -0.47 10.54 8.76
N PRO A 153 -1.41 11.06 7.94
CA PRO A 153 -2.45 11.95 8.42
C PRO A 153 -3.42 11.21 9.36
N PRO A 154 -4.18 11.94 10.20
CA PRO A 154 -5.08 11.35 11.20
C PRO A 154 -6.36 10.74 10.61
N ASN A 155 -6.54 10.85 9.29
CA ASN A 155 -7.77 10.56 8.58
C ASN A 155 -8.17 9.10 8.67
#